data_AF-A0A931Q0M4-F1
#
_entry.id   AF-A0A931Q0M4-F1
#
_cell.length_a   1.000
_cell.length_b   1.000
_cell.length_c   1.000
_cell.angle_alpha   90.00
_cell.angle_beta   90.00
_cell.angle_gamma   90.00
#
_symmetry.space_group_name_H-M   'P 1'
#
loop_
_entity.id
_entity.type
_entity.pdbx_description
1 polymer ?
#
loop_
_entity_poly.entity_id
_entity_poly.type
_entity_poly.pdbx_seq_one_letter_code
_entity_poly.pdbx_strand_id
1 'polypeptide(L)'
;MRRPLIIIIATFSFLATYSQSPVDFSKFTVEQSDTATLSTTDLLNKINWQAIKTYCTGDNGHYAYERKDSLLTTYEYVKQGREASFEITSYKGMIMEFYSDAGNSSKQGSTSFFGKNVWLKYVSEIIPSLPEQFKLDNREPGNILKAYYKLLGINTRDEYGFICEYSTIGIATDRRIVVITLLKQHRIDLLKKLTDYSNLQTRLYAVDALIYNDYTAKQKILQLTKNLKEKQKELDLLQKKNANKTKIDELKIQIKASLDSISNSNSDLLTEAEWKTIYNLRDSNLTVKTCGNSGSYKIYGTPISDLLSDKAIAEIPKWYEGLKRLGYFR
;
A
#
# COMPACT_ATOMS: atom_id res chain seq x y z
N MET A 1 -67.92 43.93 -35.22
CA MET A 1 -66.58 44.35 -34.75
C MET A 1 -66.10 43.34 -33.72
N ARG A 2 -65.07 42.56 -34.07
CA ARG A 2 -64.56 41.42 -33.29
C ARG A 2 -63.42 41.90 -32.38
N ARG A 3 -63.50 41.58 -31.09
CA ARG A 3 -62.42 41.74 -30.11
C ARG A 3 -61.35 40.66 -30.36
N PRO A 4 -60.05 40.97 -30.41
CA PRO A 4 -59.02 39.96 -30.24
C PRO A 4 -58.64 39.83 -28.75
N LEU A 5 -58.63 38.58 -28.29
CA LEU A 5 -58.08 38.14 -27.02
C LEU A 5 -56.60 38.53 -26.91
N ILE A 6 -56.21 39.11 -25.78
CA ILE A 6 -54.81 39.13 -25.32
C ILE A 6 -54.57 37.78 -24.63
N ILE A 7 -53.88 36.86 -25.31
CA ILE A 7 -53.38 35.63 -24.71
C ILE A 7 -52.01 35.94 -24.12
N ILE A 8 -51.93 35.97 -22.80
CA ILE A 8 -50.68 35.99 -22.03
C ILE A 8 -50.06 34.60 -22.17
N ILE A 9 -49.08 34.44 -23.06
CA ILE A 9 -48.21 33.26 -23.07
C ILE A 9 -47.13 33.49 -22.01
N ALA A 10 -47.41 33.05 -20.78
CA ALA A 10 -46.38 32.85 -19.79
C ALA A 10 -45.53 31.66 -20.25
N THR A 11 -44.43 31.94 -20.96
CA THR A 11 -43.32 30.99 -21.11
C THR A 11 -42.71 30.78 -19.73
N PHE A 12 -43.30 29.88 -18.95
CA PHE A 12 -42.59 29.15 -17.91
C PHE A 12 -41.56 28.26 -18.61
N SER A 13 -40.44 28.87 -19.01
CA SER A 13 -39.22 28.13 -19.23
C SER A 13 -38.82 27.57 -17.88
N PHE A 14 -39.25 26.33 -17.61
CA PHE A 14 -38.59 25.45 -16.68
C PHE A 14 -37.15 25.28 -17.19
N LEU A 15 -36.27 26.22 -16.86
CA LEU A 15 -34.88 25.89 -16.60
C LEU A 15 -34.92 25.04 -15.33
N ALA A 16 -35.24 23.76 -15.51
CA ALA A 16 -34.75 22.76 -14.59
C ALA A 16 -33.23 22.84 -14.71
N THR A 17 -32.61 23.69 -13.89
CA THR A 17 -31.23 23.55 -13.48
C THR A 17 -31.14 22.20 -12.77
N TYR A 18 -31.05 21.15 -13.57
CA TYR A 18 -30.61 19.86 -13.12
C TYR A 18 -29.17 20.04 -12.68
N SER A 19 -28.99 20.42 -11.42
CA SER A 19 -27.79 20.09 -10.65
C SER A 19 -27.79 18.57 -10.41
N GLN A 20 -27.86 17.79 -11.49
CA GLN A 20 -27.57 16.37 -11.43
C GLN A 20 -26.06 16.26 -11.49
N SER A 21 -25.49 15.59 -10.49
CA SER A 21 -24.09 15.16 -10.55
C SER A 21 -23.89 14.44 -11.90
N PRO A 22 -22.89 14.83 -12.72
CA PRO A 22 -22.66 14.21 -14.03
C PRO A 22 -22.28 12.73 -13.91
N VAL A 23 -21.92 12.29 -12.71
CA VAL A 23 -21.57 10.92 -12.37
C VAL A 23 -22.56 10.38 -11.35
N ASP A 24 -23.15 9.23 -11.67
CA ASP A 24 -23.87 8.40 -10.70
C ASP A 24 -22.89 7.44 -10.01
N PHE A 25 -22.36 7.86 -8.86
CA PHE A 25 -21.40 7.07 -8.08
C PHE A 25 -22.00 5.79 -7.49
N SER A 26 -23.34 5.64 -7.47
CA SER A 26 -23.99 4.40 -7.02
C SER A 26 -23.72 3.21 -7.93
N LYS A 27 -23.23 3.45 -9.15
CA LYS A 27 -22.86 2.41 -10.11
C LYS A 27 -21.55 1.70 -9.78
N PHE A 28 -20.74 2.26 -8.87
CA PHE A 28 -19.54 1.61 -8.34
C PHE A 28 -19.92 0.70 -7.16
N THR A 29 -20.49 -0.46 -7.44
CA THR A 29 -20.90 -1.43 -6.40
C THR A 29 -19.75 -2.39 -6.05
N VAL A 30 -19.63 -2.71 -4.76
CA VAL A 30 -18.53 -3.54 -4.20
C VAL A 30 -19.04 -4.90 -3.67
N GLU A 31 -20.28 -5.29 -3.97
CA GLU A 31 -20.83 -6.59 -3.53
C GLU A 31 -20.18 -7.81 -4.24
N GLN A 32 -19.12 -7.59 -5.01
CA GLN A 32 -18.49 -8.59 -5.87
C GLN A 32 -17.19 -9.08 -5.26
N SER A 33 -16.95 -10.39 -5.33
CA SER A 33 -15.70 -11.00 -4.89
C SER A 33 -14.50 -10.36 -5.61
N ASP A 34 -13.40 -10.17 -4.88
CA ASP A 34 -12.09 -9.73 -5.40
C ASP A 34 -11.46 -10.71 -6.42
N THR A 35 -12.07 -11.89 -6.63
CA THR A 35 -11.72 -12.84 -7.68
C THR A 35 -12.59 -12.69 -8.95
N ALA A 36 -13.67 -11.91 -8.87
CA ALA A 36 -14.54 -11.66 -10.01
C ALA A 36 -13.78 -10.88 -11.11
N THR A 37 -14.14 -11.16 -12.35
CA THR A 37 -13.64 -10.41 -13.51
C THR A 37 -14.75 -9.49 -13.98
N LEU A 38 -14.49 -8.19 -14.00
CA LEU A 38 -15.47 -7.18 -14.40
C LEU A 38 -15.08 -6.60 -15.76
N SER A 39 -16.06 -6.47 -16.64
CA SER A 39 -15.89 -5.82 -17.94
C SER A 39 -15.72 -4.31 -17.76
N THR A 40 -14.66 -3.75 -18.33
CA THR A 40 -14.45 -2.30 -18.37
C THR A 40 -15.54 -1.62 -19.18
N THR A 41 -15.89 -2.18 -20.34
CA THR A 41 -16.95 -1.64 -21.20
C THR A 41 -18.29 -1.59 -20.48
N ASP A 42 -18.64 -2.61 -19.70
CA ASP A 42 -19.91 -2.66 -18.97
C ASP A 42 -19.98 -1.57 -17.91
N LEU A 43 -18.90 -1.36 -17.14
CA LEU A 43 -18.87 -0.29 -16.14
C LEU A 43 -18.91 1.10 -16.80
N LEU A 44 -18.12 1.32 -17.85
CA LEU A 44 -18.11 2.60 -18.58
C LEU A 44 -19.48 2.93 -19.18
N ASN A 45 -20.21 1.91 -19.67
CA ASN A 45 -21.58 2.08 -20.14
C ASN A 45 -22.54 2.39 -18.98
N LYS A 46 -22.42 1.70 -17.84
CA LYS A 46 -23.25 1.94 -16.65
C LYS A 46 -23.12 3.35 -16.10
N ILE A 47 -21.91 3.91 -16.07
CA ILE A 47 -21.65 5.29 -15.62
C ILE A 47 -21.86 6.33 -16.73
N ASN A 48 -22.15 5.89 -17.96
CA ASN A 48 -22.25 6.75 -19.14
C ASN A 48 -21.00 7.62 -19.38
N TRP A 49 -19.84 6.97 -19.53
CA TRP A 49 -18.54 7.62 -19.70
C TRP A 49 -18.51 8.68 -20.82
N GLN A 50 -19.20 8.44 -21.93
CA GLN A 50 -19.25 9.41 -23.04
C GLN A 50 -19.97 10.70 -22.62
N ALA A 51 -21.10 10.60 -21.91
CA ALA A 51 -21.79 11.78 -21.40
C ALA A 51 -20.93 12.54 -20.37
N ILE A 52 -20.21 11.82 -19.49
CA ILE A 52 -19.26 12.44 -18.55
C ILE A 52 -18.19 13.22 -19.30
N LYS A 53 -17.58 12.64 -20.34
CA LYS A 53 -16.58 13.35 -21.17
C LYS A 53 -17.14 14.60 -21.82
N THR A 54 -18.31 14.51 -22.46
CA THR A 54 -18.98 15.67 -23.07
C THR A 54 -19.32 16.74 -22.03
N TYR A 55 -19.72 16.36 -20.82
CA TYR A 55 -19.97 17.31 -19.75
C TYR A 55 -18.68 18.04 -19.31
N CYS A 56 -17.56 17.34 -19.21
CA CYS A 56 -16.29 17.90 -18.76
C CYS A 56 -15.63 18.86 -19.77
N THR A 57 -16.06 18.89 -21.04
CA THR A 57 -15.52 19.87 -22.01
C THR A 57 -16.02 21.29 -21.80
N GLY A 58 -17.04 21.50 -20.96
CA GLY A 58 -17.71 22.79 -20.76
C GLY A 58 -17.11 23.74 -19.71
N ASP A 59 -15.87 23.51 -19.25
CA ASP A 59 -15.12 24.34 -18.28
C ASP A 59 -15.85 24.67 -16.96
N ASN A 60 -16.53 23.68 -16.37
CA ASN A 60 -17.32 23.84 -15.15
C ASN A 60 -16.60 23.36 -13.87
N GLY A 61 -15.27 23.25 -13.88
CA GLY A 61 -14.52 22.63 -12.78
C GLY A 61 -14.70 21.11 -12.71
N HIS A 62 -14.97 20.45 -13.84
CA HIS A 62 -15.06 19.00 -13.97
C HIS A 62 -14.10 18.53 -15.04
N TYR A 63 -13.35 17.48 -14.74
CA TYR A 63 -12.31 16.97 -15.62
C TYR A 63 -12.46 15.47 -15.82
N ALA A 64 -12.30 15.02 -17.07
CA ALA A 64 -12.28 13.62 -17.44
C ALA A 64 -11.02 13.33 -18.25
N TYR A 65 -10.32 12.25 -17.90
CA TYR A 65 -9.09 11.83 -18.55
C TYR A 65 -9.17 10.36 -18.98
N GLU A 66 -8.61 10.07 -20.14
CA GLU A 66 -8.38 8.71 -20.63
C GLU A 66 -6.91 8.60 -20.98
N ARG A 67 -6.18 7.77 -20.22
CA ARG A 67 -4.73 7.58 -20.40
C ARG A 67 -4.46 6.13 -20.76
N LYS A 68 -3.68 5.90 -21.80
CA LYS A 68 -3.21 4.56 -22.17
C LYS A 68 -1.71 4.48 -21.93
N ASP A 69 -1.29 3.55 -21.09
CA ASP A 69 0.11 3.29 -20.78
C ASP A 69 0.42 1.81 -20.97
N SER A 70 1.16 1.50 -22.04
CA SER A 70 1.52 0.14 -22.42
C SER A 70 0.28 -0.79 -22.52
N LEU A 71 0.08 -1.65 -21.52
CA LEU A 71 -1.01 -2.63 -21.43
C LEU A 71 -2.24 -2.13 -20.66
N LEU A 72 -2.13 -0.98 -19.99
CA LEU A 72 -3.17 -0.45 -19.12
C LEU A 72 -3.88 0.73 -19.77
N THR A 73 -5.18 0.84 -19.49
CA THR A 73 -5.97 2.03 -19.79
C THR A 73 -6.61 2.53 -18.51
N THR A 74 -6.36 3.79 -18.16
CA THR A 74 -6.95 4.44 -16.99
C THR A 74 -7.99 5.47 -17.42
N TYR A 75 -9.18 5.37 -16.82
CA TYR A 75 -10.27 6.33 -16.95
C TYR A 75 -10.43 7.07 -15.63
N GLU A 76 -10.30 8.39 -15.66
CA GLU A 76 -10.32 9.22 -14.46
C GLU A 76 -11.35 10.34 -14.61
N TYR A 77 -12.10 10.60 -13.54
CA TYR A 77 -12.94 11.77 -13.41
C TYR A 77 -12.59 12.49 -12.10
N VAL A 78 -12.50 13.81 -12.15
CA VAL A 78 -12.22 14.65 -10.99
C VAL A 78 -13.09 15.91 -11.05
N LYS A 79 -13.84 16.16 -9.98
CA LYS A 79 -14.41 17.48 -9.68
C LYS A 79 -13.34 18.36 -9.02
N GLN A 80 -13.27 19.63 -9.40
CA GLN A 80 -12.33 20.61 -8.86
C GLN A 80 -12.33 20.57 -7.33
N GLY A 81 -11.14 20.71 -6.73
CA GLY A 81 -10.95 20.51 -5.28
C GLY A 81 -10.97 19.05 -4.83
N ARG A 82 -11.07 18.08 -5.76
CA ARG A 82 -11.26 16.63 -5.48
C ARG A 82 -12.48 16.35 -4.60
N GLU A 83 -13.51 17.18 -4.73
CA GLU A 83 -14.77 16.99 -3.99
C GLU A 83 -15.48 15.68 -4.35
N ALA A 84 -15.27 15.19 -5.57
CA ALA A 84 -15.68 13.87 -6.00
C ALA A 84 -14.75 13.40 -7.11
N SER A 85 -14.41 12.11 -7.12
CA SER A 85 -13.53 11.54 -8.14
C SER A 85 -13.73 10.05 -8.30
N PHE A 86 -13.38 9.52 -9.47
CA PHE A 86 -13.13 8.09 -9.62
C PHE A 86 -11.92 7.87 -10.52
N GLU A 87 -11.30 6.72 -10.34
CA GLU A 87 -10.26 6.18 -11.22
C GLU A 87 -10.57 4.71 -11.49
N ILE A 88 -10.59 4.30 -12.76
CA ILE A 88 -10.74 2.92 -13.20
C ILE A 88 -9.49 2.56 -13.98
N THR A 89 -8.75 1.55 -13.53
CA THR A 89 -7.62 0.98 -14.28
C THR A 89 -8.04 -0.34 -14.92
N SER A 90 -7.95 -0.39 -16.25
CA SER A 90 -8.31 -1.52 -17.10
C SER A 90 -7.06 -2.20 -17.65
N TYR A 91 -7.12 -3.54 -17.72
CA TYR A 91 -6.16 -4.38 -18.39
C TYR A 91 -6.90 -5.30 -19.39
N LYS A 92 -6.60 -5.15 -20.69
CA LYS A 92 -7.24 -5.93 -21.77
C LYS A 92 -8.78 -5.97 -21.69
N GLY A 93 -9.40 -4.83 -21.38
CA GLY A 93 -10.86 -4.68 -21.30
C GLY A 93 -11.47 -5.24 -20.00
N MET A 94 -10.66 -5.71 -19.05
CA MET A 94 -11.08 -6.13 -17.73
C MET A 94 -10.67 -5.08 -16.69
N ILE A 95 -11.53 -4.81 -15.73
CA ILE A 95 -11.21 -3.93 -14.60
C ILE A 95 -10.18 -4.65 -13.72
N MET A 96 -9.01 -4.02 -13.60
CA MET A 96 -7.97 -4.44 -12.68
C MET A 96 -8.20 -3.80 -11.32
N GLU A 97 -8.47 -2.49 -11.29
CA GLU A 97 -8.73 -1.73 -10.07
C GLU A 97 -9.73 -0.60 -10.34
N PHE A 98 -10.51 -0.22 -9.33
CA PHE A 98 -11.11 1.10 -9.31
C PHE A 98 -11.16 1.69 -7.91
N TYR A 99 -11.18 3.01 -7.83
CA TYR A 99 -11.53 3.79 -6.66
C TYR A 99 -12.58 4.82 -7.06
N SER A 100 -13.56 5.05 -6.20
CA SER A 100 -14.62 6.03 -6.41
C SER A 100 -14.93 6.72 -5.08
N ASP A 101 -15.04 8.03 -5.10
CA ASP A 101 -15.33 8.87 -3.96
C ASP A 101 -16.33 9.94 -4.35
N ALA A 102 -17.52 9.88 -3.76
CA ALA A 102 -18.58 10.85 -3.98
C ALA A 102 -18.50 12.07 -3.05
N GLY A 103 -17.44 12.17 -2.22
CA GLY A 103 -17.24 13.23 -1.24
C GLY A 103 -18.27 13.21 -0.11
N ASN A 104 -18.45 14.35 0.56
CA ASN A 104 -19.40 14.55 1.68
C ASN A 104 -20.89 14.51 1.27
N SER A 105 -21.24 13.87 0.14
CA SER A 105 -22.64 13.62 -0.20
C SER A 105 -23.22 12.57 0.75
N SER A 106 -24.34 12.91 1.38
CA SER A 106 -24.93 12.21 2.54
C SER A 106 -25.42 10.76 2.29
N LYS A 107 -25.09 10.14 1.16
CA LYS A 107 -25.66 8.84 0.75
C LYS A 107 -24.68 7.79 0.23
N GLN A 108 -23.41 8.09 -0.03
CA GLN A 108 -22.44 7.06 -0.45
C GLN A 108 -21.00 7.47 -0.10
N GLY A 109 -20.35 6.68 0.77
CA GLY A 109 -18.93 6.79 1.07
C GLY A 109 -18.06 6.30 -0.10
N SER A 110 -16.73 6.33 0.08
CA SER A 110 -15.80 5.85 -0.94
C SER A 110 -15.92 4.34 -1.16
N THR A 111 -15.77 3.91 -2.41
CA THR A 111 -15.79 2.52 -2.86
C THR A 111 -14.50 2.18 -3.60
N SER A 112 -14.05 0.94 -3.46
CA SER A 112 -12.87 0.46 -4.16
C SER A 112 -12.98 -1.02 -4.52
N PHE A 113 -12.27 -1.42 -5.58
CA PHE A 113 -12.20 -2.80 -6.04
C PHE A 113 -10.80 -3.13 -6.52
N PHE A 114 -10.38 -4.38 -6.28
CA PHE A 114 -9.12 -4.94 -6.75
C PHE A 114 -9.36 -6.35 -7.30
N GLY A 115 -9.26 -6.51 -8.62
CA GLY A 115 -9.46 -7.78 -9.30
C GLY A 115 -8.19 -8.64 -9.27
N LYS A 116 -8.04 -9.48 -8.24
CA LYS A 116 -6.84 -10.30 -8.01
C LYS A 116 -6.44 -11.14 -9.22
N ASN A 117 -7.40 -11.81 -9.85
CA ASN A 117 -7.14 -12.68 -11.00
C ASN A 117 -6.68 -11.88 -12.23
N VAL A 118 -7.24 -10.67 -12.42
CA VAL A 118 -6.83 -9.76 -13.50
C VAL A 118 -5.43 -9.22 -13.22
N TRP A 119 -5.14 -8.84 -11.98
CA TRP A 119 -3.81 -8.42 -11.53
C TRP A 119 -2.75 -9.50 -11.75
N LEU A 120 -3.00 -10.75 -11.35
CA LEU A 120 -2.06 -11.85 -11.54
C LEU A 120 -1.78 -12.17 -13.02
N LYS A 121 -2.80 -12.03 -13.89
CA LYS A 121 -2.62 -12.12 -15.35
C LYS A 121 -1.74 -10.98 -15.87
N TYR A 122 -1.97 -9.75 -15.40
CA TYR A 122 -1.13 -8.59 -15.74
C TYR A 122 0.33 -8.79 -15.31
N VAL A 123 0.55 -9.22 -14.06
CA VAL A 123 1.89 -9.53 -13.53
C VAL A 123 2.62 -10.57 -14.38
N SER A 124 1.92 -11.65 -14.76
CA SER A 124 2.49 -12.73 -15.57
C SER A 124 2.88 -12.27 -16.99
N GLU A 125 2.29 -11.18 -17.48
CA GLU A 125 2.65 -10.61 -18.78
C GLU A 125 3.81 -9.62 -18.68
N ILE A 126 3.89 -8.85 -17.59
CA ILE A 126 4.98 -7.90 -17.36
C ILE A 126 6.28 -8.60 -16.95
N ILE A 127 6.20 -9.68 -16.16
CA ILE A 127 7.35 -10.48 -15.71
C ILE A 127 7.12 -11.96 -16.08
N PRO A 128 7.20 -12.31 -17.38
CA PRO A 128 6.82 -13.65 -17.86
C PRO A 128 7.74 -14.76 -17.33
N SER A 129 8.99 -14.43 -17.01
CA SER A 129 9.99 -15.37 -16.50
C SER A 129 10.16 -15.31 -14.98
N LEU A 130 9.13 -14.87 -14.22
CA LEU A 130 9.19 -14.87 -12.75
C LEU A 130 9.32 -16.32 -12.24
N PRO A 131 10.38 -16.69 -11.51
CA PRO A 131 10.52 -18.06 -11.00
C PRO A 131 9.39 -18.42 -10.01
N GLU A 132 8.96 -19.69 -10.01
CA GLU A 132 7.83 -20.19 -9.21
C GLU A 132 7.92 -19.84 -7.71
N GLN A 133 9.12 -19.87 -7.13
CA GLN A 133 9.32 -19.55 -5.71
C GLN A 133 8.96 -18.10 -5.33
N PHE A 134 8.90 -17.20 -6.32
CA PHE A 134 8.50 -15.80 -6.17
C PHE A 134 7.06 -15.56 -6.64
N LYS A 135 6.32 -16.58 -7.06
CA LYS A 135 4.91 -16.42 -7.43
C LYS A 135 4.02 -16.52 -6.20
N LEU A 136 3.06 -15.60 -6.13
CA LEU A 136 1.91 -15.64 -5.22
C LEU A 136 0.64 -15.94 -5.99
N ASP A 137 -0.32 -16.57 -5.33
CA ASP A 137 -1.63 -16.90 -5.88
C ASP A 137 -2.75 -16.03 -5.28
N ASN A 138 -3.98 -16.22 -5.78
CA ASN A 138 -5.14 -15.40 -5.41
C ASN A 138 -5.67 -15.65 -3.98
N ARG A 139 -5.11 -16.60 -3.22
CA ARG A 139 -5.43 -16.80 -1.80
C ARG A 139 -4.86 -15.66 -0.95
N GLU A 140 -3.82 -14.99 -1.44
CA GLU A 140 -3.25 -13.84 -0.76
C GLU A 140 -4.21 -12.64 -0.77
N PRO A 141 -4.27 -11.84 0.31
CA PRO A 141 -5.05 -10.60 0.32
C PRO A 141 -4.60 -9.64 -0.79
N GLY A 142 -5.54 -8.89 -1.37
CA GLY A 142 -5.26 -8.05 -2.56
C GLY A 142 -4.20 -6.99 -2.32
N ASN A 143 -4.21 -6.37 -1.13
CA ASN A 143 -3.17 -5.42 -0.71
C ASN A 143 -1.78 -6.07 -0.61
N ILE A 144 -1.68 -7.33 -0.19
CA ILE A 144 -0.41 -8.08 -0.15
C ILE A 144 0.07 -8.40 -1.55
N LEU A 145 -0.81 -8.91 -2.42
CA LEU A 145 -0.47 -9.20 -3.82
C LEU A 145 0.07 -7.95 -4.51
N LYS A 146 -0.65 -6.83 -4.40
CA LYS A 146 -0.24 -5.55 -4.97
C LYS A 146 1.11 -5.09 -4.41
N ALA A 147 1.26 -5.11 -3.09
CA ALA A 147 2.49 -4.67 -2.43
C ALA A 147 3.71 -5.52 -2.86
N TYR A 148 3.57 -6.84 -2.83
CA TYR A 148 4.64 -7.77 -3.16
C TYR A 148 5.09 -7.65 -4.63
N TYR A 149 4.16 -7.61 -5.57
CA TYR A 149 4.51 -7.50 -6.98
C TYR A 149 5.02 -6.10 -7.37
N LYS A 150 4.55 -5.04 -6.72
CA LYS A 150 5.16 -3.70 -6.87
C LYS A 150 6.61 -3.68 -6.36
N LEU A 151 6.91 -4.39 -5.27
CA LEU A 151 8.27 -4.54 -4.76
C LEU A 151 9.19 -5.31 -5.73
N LEU A 152 8.64 -6.29 -6.45
CA LEU A 152 9.32 -7.01 -7.53
C LEU A 152 9.58 -6.16 -8.79
N GLY A 153 8.97 -4.97 -8.88
CA GLY A 153 9.22 -4.00 -9.96
C GLY A 153 8.02 -3.67 -10.83
N ILE A 154 6.83 -4.25 -10.58
CA ILE A 154 5.63 -3.93 -11.35
C ILE A 154 5.22 -2.47 -11.09
N ASN A 155 5.20 -1.66 -12.15
CA ASN A 155 4.82 -0.24 -12.12
C ASN A 155 5.63 0.57 -11.08
N THR A 156 6.88 0.18 -10.80
CA THR A 156 7.79 0.93 -9.92
C THR A 156 9.14 1.13 -10.59
N ARG A 157 9.83 2.21 -10.23
CA ARG A 157 11.18 2.48 -10.73
C ARG A 157 12.20 1.54 -10.08
N ASP A 158 13.23 1.17 -10.85
CA ASP A 158 14.40 0.42 -10.37
C ASP A 158 15.40 1.35 -9.67
N GLU A 159 14.97 1.95 -8.56
CA GLU A 159 15.81 2.78 -7.70
C GLU A 159 15.66 2.40 -6.24
N TYR A 160 16.70 2.61 -5.44
CA TYR A 160 16.71 2.41 -4.01
C TYR A 160 16.80 3.74 -3.26
N GLY A 161 15.98 3.88 -2.23
CA GLY A 161 15.95 5.07 -1.38
C GLY A 161 14.84 5.04 -0.34
N PHE A 162 15.05 5.79 0.75
CA PHE A 162 14.07 5.99 1.81
C PHE A 162 13.08 7.10 1.47
N ILE A 163 13.59 8.26 1.08
CA ILE A 163 12.86 9.41 0.58
C ILE A 163 13.59 9.88 -0.68
N CYS A 164 12.84 10.10 -1.76
CA CYS A 164 13.34 10.63 -3.02
C CYS A 164 12.56 11.89 -3.40
N GLU A 165 13.23 12.83 -4.04
CA GLU A 165 12.58 13.98 -4.63
C GLU A 165 12.27 13.72 -6.10
N TYR A 166 10.99 13.47 -6.37
CA TYR A 166 10.44 13.43 -7.72
C TYR A 166 9.67 14.72 -8.06
N SER A 167 9.62 15.66 -7.11
CA SER A 167 9.05 17.00 -7.23
C SER A 167 9.71 17.92 -6.18
N THR A 168 9.13 19.07 -5.85
CA THR A 168 9.58 19.99 -4.78
C THR A 168 9.49 19.41 -3.36
N ILE A 169 8.93 18.20 -3.21
CA ILE A 169 8.71 17.53 -1.92
C ILE A 169 9.33 16.14 -1.99
N GLY A 170 10.14 15.80 -0.99
CA GLY A 170 10.65 14.44 -0.81
C GLY A 170 9.53 13.49 -0.39
N ILE A 171 9.35 12.40 -1.12
CA ILE A 171 8.37 11.36 -0.80
C ILE A 171 9.05 9.99 -0.70
N ALA A 172 8.46 9.09 0.09
CA ALA A 172 8.91 7.71 0.10
C ALA A 172 8.72 7.09 -1.30
N THR A 173 9.66 6.25 -1.71
CA THR A 173 9.51 5.49 -2.96
C THR A 173 8.31 4.56 -2.92
N ASP A 174 7.75 4.25 -4.08
CA ASP A 174 6.68 3.25 -4.19
C ASP A 174 7.11 1.91 -3.58
N ARG A 175 8.36 1.49 -3.81
CA ARG A 175 8.93 0.27 -3.22
C ARG A 175 9.02 0.35 -1.70
N ARG A 176 9.41 1.49 -1.12
CA ARG A 176 9.41 1.69 0.34
C ARG A 176 7.98 1.62 0.90
N ILE A 177 7.01 2.25 0.25
CA ILE A 177 5.61 2.25 0.70
C ILE A 177 5.07 0.81 0.74
N VAL A 178 5.36 -0.01 -0.26
CA VAL A 178 4.92 -1.41 -0.27
C VAL A 178 5.70 -2.28 0.72
N VAL A 179 6.99 -2.02 0.96
CA VAL A 179 7.74 -2.65 2.06
C VAL A 179 7.09 -2.37 3.40
N ILE A 180 6.72 -1.11 3.67
CA ILE A 180 5.99 -0.75 4.90
C ILE A 180 4.66 -1.49 4.98
N THR A 181 3.96 -1.63 3.85
CA THR A 181 2.71 -2.41 3.80
C THR A 181 2.95 -3.87 4.19
N LEU A 182 4.00 -4.52 3.68
CA LEU A 182 4.35 -5.90 4.03
C LEU A 182 4.75 -6.03 5.50
N LEU A 183 5.50 -5.06 6.05
CA LEU A 183 5.85 -5.01 7.47
C LEU A 183 4.60 -4.87 8.36
N LYS A 184 3.69 -3.95 8.03
CA LYS A 184 2.42 -3.74 8.78
C LYS A 184 1.53 -4.97 8.79
N GLN A 185 1.61 -5.78 7.74
CA GLN A 185 0.81 -6.98 7.59
C GLN A 185 1.55 -8.24 8.06
N HIS A 186 2.70 -8.09 8.73
CA HIS A 186 3.52 -9.17 9.27
C HIS A 186 3.95 -10.21 8.21
N ARG A 187 4.15 -9.78 6.95
CA ARG A 187 4.57 -10.64 5.83
C ARG A 187 6.09 -10.68 5.67
N ILE A 188 6.76 -10.98 6.78
CA ILE A 188 8.22 -11.13 6.84
C ILE A 188 8.68 -12.32 6.00
N ASP A 189 7.86 -13.38 5.91
CA ASP A 189 8.08 -14.53 5.04
C ASP A 189 8.30 -14.12 3.58
N LEU A 190 7.53 -13.15 3.08
CA LEU A 190 7.66 -12.64 1.72
C LEU A 190 8.93 -11.82 1.52
N LEU A 191 9.33 -11.02 2.52
CA LEU A 191 10.58 -10.27 2.48
C LEU A 191 11.79 -11.21 2.52
N LYS A 192 11.76 -12.25 3.34
CA LYS A 192 12.81 -13.29 3.40
C LYS A 192 13.00 -13.98 2.05
N LYS A 193 11.93 -14.28 1.31
CA LYS A 193 12.04 -14.84 -0.05
C LYS A 193 12.85 -13.94 -0.99
N LEU A 194 12.76 -12.62 -0.83
CA LEU A 194 13.33 -11.64 -1.76
C LEU A 194 14.82 -11.36 -1.55
N THR A 195 15.46 -11.90 -0.52
CA THR A 195 16.90 -11.71 -0.26
C THR A 195 17.77 -12.30 -1.36
N ASP A 196 17.26 -13.30 -2.08
CA ASP A 196 17.92 -14.00 -3.19
C ASP A 196 17.27 -13.68 -4.56
N TYR A 197 16.40 -12.67 -4.64
CA TYR A 197 15.80 -12.24 -5.90
C TYR A 197 16.85 -11.61 -6.84
N SER A 198 16.66 -11.67 -8.15
CA SER A 198 17.68 -11.20 -9.12
C SER A 198 17.82 -9.67 -9.16
N ASN A 199 16.75 -8.91 -8.90
CA ASN A 199 16.80 -7.45 -8.89
C ASN A 199 17.43 -6.91 -7.59
N LEU A 200 18.58 -6.25 -7.69
CA LEU A 200 19.34 -5.79 -6.53
C LEU A 200 18.59 -4.78 -5.66
N GLN A 201 17.84 -3.86 -6.25
CA GLN A 201 17.05 -2.87 -5.52
C GLN A 201 15.96 -3.56 -4.69
N THR A 202 15.26 -4.55 -5.26
CA THR A 202 14.28 -5.37 -4.52
C THR A 202 14.94 -6.11 -3.35
N ARG A 203 16.13 -6.70 -3.55
CA ARG A 203 16.88 -7.34 -2.46
C ARG A 203 17.21 -6.36 -1.34
N LEU A 204 17.69 -5.16 -1.68
CA LEU A 204 18.05 -4.15 -0.67
C LEU A 204 16.85 -3.67 0.14
N TYR A 205 15.71 -3.42 -0.51
CA TYR A 205 14.45 -3.11 0.18
C TYR A 205 13.95 -4.25 1.08
N ALA A 206 14.22 -5.50 0.72
CA ALA A 206 13.89 -6.63 1.57
C ALA A 206 14.87 -6.73 2.76
N VAL A 207 16.17 -6.61 2.49
CA VAL A 207 17.24 -6.69 3.49
C VAL A 207 17.10 -5.62 4.56
N ASP A 208 16.89 -4.36 4.19
CA ASP A 208 16.76 -3.29 5.19
C ASP A 208 15.49 -3.44 6.05
N ALA A 209 14.40 -3.94 5.46
CA ALA A 209 13.16 -4.24 6.16
C ALA A 209 13.36 -5.40 7.15
N LEU A 210 14.13 -6.41 6.78
CA LEU A 210 14.49 -7.52 7.66
C LEU A 210 15.40 -7.07 8.81
N ILE A 211 16.38 -6.22 8.54
CA ILE A 211 17.23 -5.61 9.58
C ILE A 211 16.38 -4.78 10.55
N TYR A 212 15.44 -4.00 10.01
CA TYR A 212 14.50 -3.23 10.82
C TYR A 212 13.61 -4.14 11.68
N ASN A 213 13.07 -5.21 11.09
CA ASN A 213 12.24 -6.19 11.79
C ASN A 213 13.03 -6.88 12.92
N ASP A 214 14.25 -7.33 12.66
CA ASP A 214 15.16 -7.91 13.65
C ASP A 214 15.43 -6.94 14.81
N TYR A 215 15.73 -5.67 14.51
CA TYR A 215 15.93 -4.64 15.53
C TYR A 215 14.68 -4.48 16.42
N THR A 216 13.50 -4.32 15.80
CA THR A 216 12.25 -4.14 16.56
C THR A 216 11.87 -5.36 17.40
N ALA A 217 12.08 -6.56 16.88
CA ALA A 217 11.90 -7.81 17.61
C ALA A 217 12.85 -7.89 18.81
N LYS A 218 14.14 -7.58 18.64
CA LYS A 218 15.12 -7.53 19.74
C LYS A 218 14.71 -6.56 20.86
N GLN A 219 14.25 -5.35 20.50
CA GLN A 219 13.77 -4.37 21.48
C GLN A 219 12.54 -4.88 22.25
N LYS A 220 11.59 -5.50 21.53
CA LYS A 220 10.39 -6.09 22.13
C LYS A 220 10.73 -7.23 23.08
N ILE A 221 11.62 -8.14 22.68
CA ILE A 221 12.10 -9.25 23.52
C ILE A 221 12.78 -8.71 24.79
N LEU A 222 13.65 -7.70 24.66
CA LEU A 222 14.33 -7.09 25.79
C LEU A 222 13.33 -6.51 26.81
N GLN A 223 12.35 -5.76 26.33
CA GLN A 223 11.31 -5.16 27.19
C GLN A 223 10.43 -6.23 27.85
N LEU A 224 9.97 -7.23 27.11
CA LEU A 224 9.16 -8.33 27.64
C LEU A 224 9.93 -9.15 28.67
N THR A 225 11.23 -9.40 28.43
CA THR A 225 12.09 -10.14 29.36
C THR A 225 12.27 -9.38 30.68
N LYS A 226 12.44 -8.05 30.62
CA LYS A 226 12.50 -7.20 31.82
C LYS A 226 11.19 -7.28 32.62
N ASN A 227 10.06 -7.09 31.95
CA ASN A 227 8.73 -7.15 32.58
C ASN A 227 8.46 -8.55 33.17
N LEU A 228 8.87 -9.61 32.49
CA LEU A 228 8.70 -10.99 32.96
C LEU A 228 9.51 -11.27 34.24
N LYS A 229 10.74 -10.76 34.33
CA LYS A 229 11.55 -10.86 35.56
C LYS A 229 10.87 -10.16 36.74
N GLU A 230 10.24 -9.01 36.53
CA GLU A 230 9.51 -8.28 37.56
C GLU A 230 8.24 -9.04 38.00
N LYS A 231 7.46 -9.54 37.04
CA LYS A 231 6.26 -10.35 37.32
C LYS A 231 6.59 -11.66 38.04
N GLN A 232 7.68 -12.32 37.68
CA GLN A 232 8.10 -13.56 38.35
C GLN A 232 8.45 -13.29 39.82
N LYS A 233 9.17 -12.20 40.12
CA LYS A 233 9.48 -11.79 41.49
C LYS A 233 8.20 -11.51 42.30
N GLU A 234 7.22 -10.83 41.71
CA GLU A 234 5.93 -10.58 42.36
C GLU A 234 5.19 -11.90 42.64
N LEU A 235 5.18 -12.83 41.68
CA LEU A 235 4.54 -14.13 41.82
C LEU A 235 5.15 -14.92 42.99
N ASP A 236 6.48 -14.98 43.05
CA ASP A 236 7.21 -15.70 44.10
C ASP A 236 6.90 -15.10 45.50
N LEU A 237 6.79 -13.76 45.59
CA LEU A 237 6.43 -13.08 46.84
C LEU A 237 4.99 -13.36 47.27
N LEU A 238 4.04 -13.35 46.32
CA LEU A 238 2.63 -13.64 46.61
C LEU A 238 2.44 -15.11 47.04
N GLN A 239 3.15 -16.03 46.41
CA GLN A 239 3.13 -17.45 46.78
C GLN A 239 3.70 -17.66 48.19
N LYS A 240 4.84 -17.05 48.52
CA LYS A 240 5.43 -17.13 49.87
C LYS A 240 4.53 -16.57 50.96
N LYS A 241 3.72 -15.55 50.65
CA LYS A 241 2.80 -14.91 51.60
C LYS A 241 1.43 -15.60 51.69
N ASN A 242 1.22 -16.72 50.99
CA ASN A 242 -0.09 -17.37 50.87
C ASN A 242 -1.20 -16.36 50.47
N ALA A 243 -0.86 -15.45 49.55
CA ALA A 243 -1.73 -14.36 49.14
C ALA A 243 -2.92 -14.84 48.27
N ASN A 244 -3.80 -13.90 47.92
CA ASN A 244 -5.01 -14.16 47.13
C ASN A 244 -4.74 -14.99 45.85
N LYS A 245 -5.39 -16.17 45.78
CA LYS A 245 -5.29 -17.12 44.66
C LYS A 245 -5.63 -16.49 43.30
N THR A 246 -6.63 -15.61 43.24
CA THR A 246 -7.02 -14.92 42.01
C THR A 246 -5.89 -14.08 41.45
N LYS A 247 -5.19 -13.32 42.31
CA LYS A 247 -4.05 -12.48 41.89
C LYS A 247 -2.87 -13.33 41.39
N ILE A 248 -2.63 -14.47 42.03
CA ILE A 248 -1.61 -15.43 41.60
C ILE A 248 -1.94 -15.99 40.21
N ASP A 249 -3.20 -16.35 39.97
CA ASP A 249 -3.62 -16.93 38.69
C ASP A 249 -3.62 -15.89 37.55
N GLU A 250 -4.05 -14.66 37.80
CA GLU A 250 -3.92 -13.54 36.84
C GLU A 250 -2.47 -13.29 36.44
N LEU A 251 -1.55 -13.31 37.41
CA LEU A 251 -0.14 -13.06 37.16
C LEU A 251 0.50 -14.20 36.34
N LYS A 252 0.12 -15.46 36.59
CA LYS A 252 0.52 -16.61 35.76
C LYS A 252 0.05 -16.47 34.31
N ILE A 253 -1.19 -16.02 34.08
CA ILE A 253 -1.73 -15.78 32.74
C ILE A 253 -0.89 -14.72 32.02
N GLN A 254 -0.57 -13.61 32.69
CA GLN A 254 0.25 -12.54 32.10
C GLN A 254 1.69 -12.99 31.80
N ILE A 255 2.28 -13.81 32.67
CA ILE A 255 3.60 -14.41 32.43
C ILE A 255 3.56 -15.31 31.20
N LYS A 256 2.56 -16.20 31.09
CA LYS A 256 2.38 -17.07 29.93
C LYS A 256 2.23 -16.26 28.63
N ALA A 257 1.36 -15.26 28.62
CA ALA A 257 1.18 -14.38 27.46
C ALA A 257 2.48 -13.64 27.05
N SER A 258 3.31 -13.28 28.03
CA SER A 258 4.62 -12.66 27.78
C SER A 258 5.61 -13.65 27.16
N LEU A 259 5.63 -14.90 27.65
CA LEU A 259 6.45 -15.98 27.07
C LEU A 259 6.04 -16.30 25.64
N ASP A 260 4.74 -16.45 25.38
CA ASP A 260 4.20 -16.69 24.04
C ASP A 260 4.58 -15.55 23.09
N SER A 261 4.49 -14.29 23.56
CA SER A 261 4.91 -13.12 22.80
C SER A 261 6.41 -13.08 22.50
N ILE A 262 7.27 -13.49 23.44
CA ILE A 262 8.72 -13.62 23.22
C ILE A 262 8.99 -14.71 22.18
N SER A 263 8.33 -15.86 22.29
CA SER A 263 8.49 -16.96 21.33
C SER A 263 8.13 -16.52 19.91
N ASN A 264 7.02 -15.80 19.76
CA ASN A 264 6.62 -15.25 18.46
C ASN A 264 7.65 -14.24 17.93
N SER A 265 8.12 -13.31 18.77
CA SER A 265 9.14 -12.34 18.33
C SER A 265 10.52 -12.96 18.08
N ASN A 266 10.85 -14.12 18.63
CA ASN A 266 12.07 -14.84 18.25
C ASN A 266 12.01 -15.35 16.81
N SER A 267 10.82 -15.68 16.30
CA SER A 267 10.66 -16.09 14.88
C SER A 267 10.87 -14.96 13.89
N ASP A 268 10.79 -13.71 14.37
CA ASP A 268 11.03 -12.49 13.60
C ASP A 268 12.52 -12.10 13.52
N LEU A 269 13.38 -12.73 14.32
CA LEU A 269 14.82 -12.48 14.34
C LEU A 269 15.50 -13.01 13.07
N LEU A 270 16.58 -12.33 12.69
CA LEU A 270 17.46 -12.83 11.65
C LEU A 270 18.37 -13.92 12.21
N THR A 271 18.38 -15.06 11.53
CA THR A 271 19.29 -16.18 11.77
C THR A 271 20.71 -15.86 11.31
N GLU A 272 21.69 -16.62 11.78
CA GLU A 272 23.09 -16.48 11.33
C GLU A 272 23.24 -16.68 9.82
N ALA A 273 22.46 -17.60 9.23
CA ALA A 273 22.45 -17.83 7.79
C ALA A 273 21.92 -16.62 7.01
N GLU A 274 20.86 -15.99 7.50
CA GLU A 274 20.30 -14.78 6.88
C GLU A 274 21.27 -13.60 6.99
N TRP A 275 21.92 -13.41 8.15
CA TRP A 275 22.99 -12.42 8.30
C TRP A 275 24.16 -12.67 7.35
N LYS A 276 24.55 -13.94 7.16
CA LYS A 276 25.58 -14.30 6.18
C LYS A 276 25.16 -13.92 4.76
N THR A 277 23.90 -14.14 4.37
CA THR A 277 23.37 -13.69 3.06
C THR A 277 23.44 -12.16 2.92
N ILE A 278 23.10 -11.41 3.97
CA ILE A 278 23.19 -9.95 3.98
C ILE A 278 24.65 -9.51 3.82
N TYR A 279 25.60 -10.11 4.54
CA TYR A 279 27.01 -9.76 4.43
C TYR A 279 27.62 -10.15 3.09
N ASN A 280 27.23 -11.30 2.52
CA ASN A 280 27.63 -11.65 1.16
C ASN A 280 27.15 -10.62 0.12
N LEU A 281 25.94 -10.05 0.31
CA LEU A 281 25.44 -8.97 -0.53
C LEU A 281 26.22 -7.67 -0.29
N ARG A 282 26.49 -7.30 0.96
CA ARG A 282 27.34 -6.15 1.33
C ARG A 282 28.72 -6.23 0.68
N ASP A 283 29.33 -7.40 0.75
CA ASP A 283 30.70 -7.65 0.28
C ASP A 283 30.74 -7.95 -1.22
N SER A 284 29.60 -7.86 -1.91
CA SER A 284 29.54 -7.91 -3.37
C SER A 284 30.04 -6.58 -3.96
N ASN A 285 30.83 -6.65 -5.04
CA ASN A 285 31.28 -5.48 -5.79
C ASN A 285 30.16 -4.86 -6.67
N LEU A 286 28.91 -5.01 -6.25
CA LEU A 286 27.74 -4.59 -7.00
C LEU A 286 27.34 -3.16 -6.64
N THR A 287 26.76 -2.49 -7.63
CA THR A 287 26.29 -1.11 -7.53
C THR A 287 24.81 -1.06 -7.86
N VAL A 288 24.05 -0.28 -7.10
CA VAL A 288 22.62 -0.06 -7.35
C VAL A 288 22.33 1.39 -7.68
N LYS A 289 21.26 1.62 -8.44
CA LYS A 289 20.74 2.96 -8.66
C LYS A 289 20.05 3.43 -7.40
N THR A 290 20.49 4.55 -6.85
CA THR A 290 19.89 5.18 -5.68
C THR A 290 19.39 6.56 -6.01
N CYS A 291 18.29 6.96 -5.37
CA CYS A 291 17.87 8.35 -5.36
C CYS A 291 18.56 9.10 -4.19
N GLY A 292 18.86 10.38 -4.42
CA GLY A 292 19.62 11.21 -3.49
C GLY A 292 18.83 12.01 -2.47
N ASN A 293 19.59 12.52 -1.48
CA ASN A 293 19.16 13.47 -0.46
C ASN A 293 18.37 14.67 -1.04
N SER A 294 17.53 15.24 -0.18
CA SER A 294 16.71 16.39 -0.48
C SER A 294 17.47 17.51 -1.21
N GLY A 295 16.96 17.93 -2.35
CA GLY A 295 17.41 19.04 -3.19
C GLY A 295 17.91 18.64 -4.59
N SER A 296 17.99 17.34 -4.94
CA SER A 296 18.47 16.95 -6.27
C SER A 296 17.78 15.71 -6.82
N TYR A 297 17.09 15.86 -7.96
CA TYR A 297 16.45 14.82 -8.77
C TYR A 297 17.48 13.88 -9.43
N LYS A 298 18.51 13.46 -8.70
CA LYS A 298 19.67 12.75 -9.24
C LYS A 298 19.61 11.29 -8.83
N ILE A 299 19.63 10.43 -9.84
CA ILE A 299 19.90 9.01 -9.69
C ILE A 299 21.39 8.80 -9.88
N TYR A 300 22.03 8.12 -8.94
CA TYR A 300 23.46 7.78 -9.00
C TYR A 300 23.66 6.31 -8.66
N GLY A 301 24.78 5.76 -9.12
CA GLY A 301 25.22 4.44 -8.69
C GLY A 301 25.84 4.53 -7.29
N THR A 302 25.35 3.72 -6.36
CA THR A 302 25.95 3.57 -5.03
C THR A 302 26.39 2.11 -4.82
N PRO A 303 27.65 1.88 -4.40
CA PRO A 303 28.10 0.55 -4.01
C PRO A 303 27.23 -0.03 -2.89
N ILE A 304 26.89 -1.32 -2.99
CA ILE A 304 26.10 -1.99 -1.94
C ILE A 304 26.87 -2.01 -0.60
N SER A 305 28.20 -2.07 -0.64
CA SER A 305 29.07 -1.98 0.54
C SER A 305 28.82 -0.74 1.38
N ASP A 306 28.46 0.39 0.75
CA ASP A 306 28.19 1.64 1.44
C ASP A 306 26.81 1.61 2.11
N LEU A 307 25.81 1.10 1.38
CA LEU A 307 24.41 1.00 1.81
C LEU A 307 24.19 -0.04 2.92
N LEU A 308 25.05 -1.05 3.00
CA LEU A 308 25.04 -2.11 4.01
C LEU A 308 26.28 -2.07 4.91
N SER A 309 27.00 -0.95 4.95
CA SER A 309 28.08 -0.74 5.93
C SER A 309 27.54 -0.83 7.37
N ASP A 310 28.38 -1.15 8.34
CA ASP A 310 27.97 -1.22 9.76
C ASP A 310 27.30 0.08 10.22
N LYS A 311 27.80 1.22 9.74
CA LYS A 311 27.20 2.54 9.97
C LYS A 311 25.80 2.63 9.35
N ALA A 312 25.63 2.24 8.09
CA ALA A 312 24.34 2.31 7.41
C ALA A 312 23.31 1.36 8.06
N ILE A 313 23.72 0.14 8.42
CA ILE A 313 22.89 -0.83 9.12
C ILE A 313 22.39 -0.26 10.45
N ALA A 314 23.26 0.41 11.21
CA ALA A 314 22.88 1.05 12.48
C ALA A 314 21.89 2.22 12.32
N GLU A 315 21.82 2.85 11.15
CA GLU A 315 20.91 3.96 10.86
C GLU A 315 19.53 3.50 10.34
N ILE A 316 19.41 2.28 9.81
CA ILE A 316 18.15 1.73 9.28
C ILE A 316 16.97 1.92 10.24
N PRO A 317 17.06 1.57 11.54
CA PRO A 317 15.96 1.81 12.48
C PRO A 317 15.52 3.27 12.54
N LYS A 318 16.48 4.21 12.54
CA LYS A 318 16.20 5.65 12.62
C LYS A 318 15.47 6.15 11.37
N TRP A 319 15.81 5.65 10.19
CA TRP A 319 15.12 6.01 8.96
C TRP A 319 13.67 5.52 8.95
N TYR A 320 13.41 4.29 9.39
CA TYR A 320 12.04 3.78 9.53
C TYR A 320 11.23 4.52 10.58
N GLU A 321 11.82 4.89 11.73
CA GLU A 321 11.16 5.77 12.71
C GLU A 321 10.89 7.17 12.13
N GLY A 322 11.77 7.68 11.26
CA GLY A 322 11.51 8.86 10.43
C GLY A 322 10.24 8.73 9.60
N LEU A 323 10.09 7.62 8.86
CA LEU A 323 8.92 7.35 8.03
C LEU A 323 7.64 7.20 8.86
N LYS A 324 7.72 6.59 10.05
CA LYS A 324 6.60 6.54 11.01
C LYS A 324 6.13 7.93 11.42
N ARG A 325 7.06 8.83 11.78
CA ARG A 325 6.75 10.21 12.16
C ARG A 325 6.09 10.99 11.03
N LEU A 326 6.50 10.73 9.79
CA LEU A 326 5.88 11.31 8.59
C LEU A 326 4.51 10.71 8.24
N GLY A 327 4.06 9.69 8.97
CA GLY A 327 2.72 9.10 8.81
C GLY A 327 2.63 7.94 7.83
N TYR A 328 3.74 7.47 7.25
CA TYR A 328 3.71 6.35 6.29
C TYR A 328 3.27 5.01 6.90
N PHE A 329 3.32 4.90 8.23
CA PHE A 329 2.85 3.72 8.96
C PHE A 329 1.39 3.82 9.44
N ARG A 330 0.72 4.96 9.25
CA ARG A 330 -0.68 5.14 9.68
C ARG A 330 -1.63 4.23 8.91
#